data_AF-A0A530BH04-F1
#
_entry.id   AF-A0A530BH04-F1
#
_cell.length_a   1.000
_cell.length_b   1.000
_cell.length_c   1.000
_cell.angle_alpha   90.00
_cell.angle_beta   90.00
_cell.angle_gamma   90.00
#
_symmetry.space_group_name_H-M   'P 1'
#
loop_
_entity.id
_entity.type
_entity.pdbx_description
1 polymer ?
#
loop_
_entity_poly.entity_id
_entity_poly.type
_entity_poly.pdbx_seq_one_letter_code
_entity_poly.pdbx_strand_id
1 'polypeptide(L)'
;MSDTKSGDDKTLSVTPKKTLTLKRPGLEQGTVRQNFSHGRTKSVVVETKKRKFSLPGDKAEPVAPSVFTPKPAAAAAPSPVVQEAPKAPPPPPERSGMVLNELSRGEMEARRRALEGSKAREVEDRQRAQEESKR
;
A
#
# COMPACT_ATOMS: atom_id res chain seq x y z
N MET A 1 13.74 -56.11 -41.17
CA MET A 1 12.49 -55.91 -41.91
C MET A 1 11.34 -55.93 -40.90
N SER A 2 10.74 -54.76 -40.71
CA SER A 2 9.39 -54.50 -40.17
C SER A 2 9.03 -54.98 -38.76
N ASP A 3 9.23 -54.04 -37.85
CA ASP A 3 8.54 -53.82 -36.59
C ASP A 3 7.05 -53.52 -36.84
N THR A 4 6.14 -54.24 -36.19
CA THR A 4 4.79 -53.77 -35.80
C THR A 4 4.03 -54.86 -35.07
N LYS A 5 3.91 -54.73 -33.74
CA LYS A 5 2.62 -54.66 -33.02
C LYS A 5 2.85 -54.82 -31.52
N SER A 6 2.25 -53.90 -30.77
CA SER A 6 1.85 -53.96 -29.34
C SER A 6 2.61 -52.97 -28.47
N GLY A 7 2.06 -51.77 -28.36
CA GLY A 7 2.56 -50.78 -27.41
C GLY A 7 1.76 -49.49 -27.39
N ASP A 8 0.45 -49.54 -27.60
CA ASP A 8 -0.42 -48.37 -27.39
C ASP A 8 -1.15 -48.54 -26.05
N ASP A 9 -0.39 -48.39 -24.97
CA ASP A 9 -0.94 -48.16 -23.65
C ASP A 9 -1.81 -46.91 -23.72
N LYS A 10 -3.11 -47.15 -23.56
CA LYS A 10 -4.18 -46.16 -23.62
C LYS A 10 -4.13 -45.27 -22.38
N THR A 11 -3.12 -44.41 -22.28
CA THR A 11 -3.15 -43.32 -21.32
C THR A 11 -4.15 -42.29 -21.83
N LEU A 12 -5.27 -42.11 -21.12
CA LEU A 12 -6.10 -40.93 -21.28
C LEU A 12 -5.23 -39.69 -21.04
N SER A 13 -4.62 -39.16 -22.08
CA SER A 13 -4.03 -37.83 -22.04
C SER A 13 -5.19 -36.85 -22.01
N VAL A 14 -5.68 -36.55 -20.80
CA VAL A 14 -6.48 -35.35 -20.57
C VAL A 14 -5.51 -34.20 -20.77
N THR A 15 -5.45 -33.67 -21.98
CA THR A 15 -4.85 -32.35 -22.24
C THR A 15 -5.48 -31.41 -21.22
N PRO A 16 -4.72 -30.83 -20.27
CA PRO A 16 -5.32 -29.93 -19.31
C PRO A 16 -5.81 -28.73 -20.11
N LYS A 17 -7.12 -28.69 -20.38
CA LYS A 17 -7.80 -27.56 -20.97
C LYS A 17 -7.40 -26.37 -20.09
N LYS A 18 -6.63 -25.43 -20.64
CA LYS A 18 -6.37 -24.15 -19.99
C LYS A 18 -7.73 -23.59 -19.62
N THR A 19 -8.02 -23.56 -18.33
CA THR A 19 -9.25 -22.97 -17.84
C THR A 19 -9.23 -21.51 -18.28
N LEU A 20 -10.33 -21.04 -18.87
CA LEU A 20 -10.52 -19.61 -19.17
C LEU A 20 -10.55 -18.88 -17.82
N THR A 21 -9.37 -18.53 -17.31
CA THR A 21 -9.26 -17.73 -16.09
C THR A 21 -9.47 -16.28 -16.50
N LEU A 22 -10.62 -15.72 -16.14
CA LEU A 22 -10.77 -14.28 -16.16
C LEU A 22 -9.75 -13.72 -15.16
N LYS A 23 -8.78 -12.96 -15.68
CA LYS A 23 -7.90 -12.13 -14.86
C LYS A 23 -8.81 -11.20 -14.06
N ARG A 24 -8.82 -11.32 -12.73
CA ARG A 24 -9.71 -10.57 -11.83
C ARG A 24 -9.79 -9.11 -12.27
N PRO A 25 -10.93 -8.65 -12.82
CA PRO A 25 -11.10 -7.24 -13.10
C PRO A 25 -11.33 -6.57 -11.75
N GLY A 26 -10.45 -5.66 -11.34
CA GLY A 26 -10.80 -4.75 -10.25
C GLY A 26 -10.11 -4.96 -8.91
N LEU A 27 -8.92 -5.57 -8.84
CA LEU A 27 -8.07 -5.33 -7.66
C LEU A 27 -7.74 -3.83 -7.49
N GLU A 28 -7.79 -3.08 -8.59
CA GLU A 28 -7.61 -1.63 -8.63
C GLU A 28 -8.92 -0.83 -8.37
N GLN A 29 -10.09 -1.48 -8.44
CA GLN A 29 -11.35 -0.78 -8.22
C GLN A 29 -11.57 -0.62 -6.71
N GLY A 30 -11.52 0.62 -6.24
CA GLY A 30 -11.66 0.94 -4.82
C GLY A 30 -10.34 1.06 -4.08
N THR A 31 -9.19 1.19 -4.76
CA THR A 31 -7.94 1.59 -4.10
C THR A 31 -7.35 2.80 -4.80
N VAL A 32 -7.15 3.90 -4.07
CA VAL A 32 -6.58 5.14 -4.61
C VAL A 32 -5.14 5.28 -4.16
N ARG A 33 -4.24 5.54 -5.11
CA ARG A 33 -2.84 5.87 -4.82
C ARG A 33 -2.79 7.28 -4.24
N GLN A 34 -2.49 7.39 -2.95
CA GLN A 34 -2.31 8.67 -2.28
C GLN A 34 -0.83 9.07 -2.32
N ASN A 35 -0.56 10.23 -2.92
CA ASN A 35 0.79 10.81 -2.99
C ASN A 35 0.90 11.90 -1.91
N PHE A 36 1.74 11.67 -0.90
CA PHE A 36 2.12 12.71 0.06
C PHE A 36 3.42 13.39 -0.38
N SER A 37 3.52 14.70 -0.15
CA SER A 37 4.66 15.54 -0.53
C SER A 37 6.01 15.09 0.03
N HIS A 38 6.02 14.26 1.08
CA HIS A 38 7.22 13.78 1.77
C HIS A 38 7.51 12.27 1.54
N GLY A 39 7.15 11.73 0.38
CA GLY A 39 7.71 10.46 -0.12
C GLY A 39 6.98 9.18 0.28
N ARG A 40 5.92 9.23 1.10
CA ARG A 40 5.08 8.05 1.33
C ARG A 40 3.99 7.98 0.26
N THR A 41 4.14 7.06 -0.68
CA THR A 41 3.03 6.64 -1.54
C THR A 41 2.45 5.35 -0.98
N LYS A 42 1.21 5.39 -0.49
CA LYS A 42 0.47 4.20 -0.08
C LYS A 42 -0.86 4.13 -0.80
N SER A 43 -1.23 2.93 -1.19
CA SER A 43 -2.52 2.59 -1.75
C SER A 43 -3.55 2.52 -0.61
N VAL A 44 -4.59 3.36 -0.67
CA VAL A 44 -5.65 3.42 0.36
C VAL A 44 -6.93 2.85 -0.23
N VAL A 45 -7.52 1.87 0.45
CA VAL A 45 -8.80 1.28 0.06
C VAL A 45 -9.94 2.27 0.37
N VAL A 46 -10.77 2.54 -0.63
CA VAL A 46 -11.94 3.39 -0.57
C VAL A 46 -13.18 2.52 -0.49
N GLU A 47 -13.85 2.57 0.66
CA GLU A 47 -15.16 1.94 0.83
C GLU A 47 -16.24 2.80 0.17
N THR A 48 -16.70 2.41 -1.03
CA THR A 48 -17.78 3.11 -1.70
C THR A 48 -19.14 2.64 -1.17
N LYS A 49 -19.80 3.49 -0.38
CA LYS A 49 -21.16 3.25 0.11
C LYS A 49 -22.16 3.26 -1.06
N LYS A 50 -22.97 2.20 -1.19
CA LYS A 50 -24.00 2.07 -2.22
C LYS A 50 -24.97 3.26 -2.14
N ARG A 51 -25.16 3.96 -3.27
CA ARG A 51 -26.09 5.09 -3.37
C ARG A 51 -27.52 4.61 -3.11
N LYS A 52 -28.29 5.37 -2.31
CA LYS A 52 -29.67 5.02 -1.92
C LYS A 52 -30.72 5.23 -3.02
N PHE A 53 -30.32 5.72 -4.19
CA PHE A 53 -31.18 5.85 -5.36
C PHE A 53 -30.45 5.21 -6.56
N SER A 54 -31.06 4.19 -7.14
CA SER A 54 -30.59 3.54 -8.37
C SER A 54 -30.89 4.47 -9.56
N LEU A 55 -29.86 4.84 -10.32
CA LEU A 55 -30.03 5.51 -11.60
C LEU A 55 -30.70 4.54 -12.59
N PRO A 56 -31.68 4.96 -13.42
CA PRO A 56 -32.24 4.10 -14.45
C PRO A 56 -31.17 3.78 -15.49
N GLY A 57 -30.53 2.62 -15.38
CA GLY A 57 -29.43 2.17 -16.24
C GLY A 57 -28.32 1.40 -15.51
N ASP A 58 -28.24 1.50 -14.18
CA ASP A 58 -27.28 0.74 -13.38
C ASP A 58 -27.79 -0.69 -13.16
N LYS A 59 -27.30 -1.66 -13.96
CA LYS A 59 -27.52 -3.08 -13.67
C LYS A 59 -26.77 -3.41 -12.39
N ALA A 60 -27.50 -3.49 -11.28
CA ALA A 60 -26.96 -3.91 -9.99
C ALA A 60 -26.55 -5.38 -10.06
N GLU A 61 -25.26 -5.65 -10.25
CA GLU A 61 -24.70 -6.95 -9.85
C GLU A 61 -24.73 -7.07 -8.32
N PRO A 62 -25.15 -8.22 -7.77
CA PRO A 62 -25.20 -8.42 -6.33
C PRO A 62 -23.77 -8.59 -5.80
N VAL A 63 -23.22 -7.51 -5.26
CA VAL A 63 -21.98 -7.57 -4.46
C VAL A 63 -22.36 -8.08 -3.07
N ALA A 64 -22.04 -9.35 -2.80
CA ALA A 64 -22.23 -9.97 -1.50
C ALA A 64 -21.42 -9.22 -0.40
N PRO A 65 -21.93 -9.12 0.83
CA PRO A 65 -21.19 -8.50 1.93
C PRO A 65 -20.01 -9.41 2.32
N SER A 66 -18.79 -9.01 1.95
CA SER A 66 -17.57 -9.63 2.44
C SER A 66 -17.30 -9.16 3.87
N VAL A 67 -17.87 -9.86 4.85
CA VAL A 67 -17.41 -9.82 6.24
C VAL A 67 -16.01 -10.42 6.31
N PHE A 68 -14.99 -9.57 6.43
CA PHE A 68 -13.63 -10.01 6.76
C PHE A 68 -13.54 -10.17 8.28
N THR A 69 -13.70 -11.40 8.76
CA THR A 69 -13.23 -11.79 10.09
C THR A 69 -11.77 -12.24 9.96
N PRO A 70 -10.81 -11.67 10.70
CA PRO A 70 -9.44 -12.19 10.69
C PRO A 70 -9.43 -13.56 11.38
N LYS A 71 -9.17 -14.61 10.60
CA LYS A 71 -8.92 -15.97 11.09
C LYS A 71 -7.52 -16.01 11.75
N PRO A 72 -7.37 -16.53 12.98
CA PRO A 72 -6.05 -16.76 13.54
C PRO A 72 -5.31 -17.80 12.69
N ALA A 73 -4.12 -17.44 12.21
CA ALA A 73 -3.25 -18.31 11.46
C ALA A 73 -2.76 -19.45 12.37
N ALA A 74 -2.98 -20.70 11.94
CA ALA A 74 -2.43 -21.88 12.60
C ALA A 74 -0.90 -21.86 12.47
N ALA A 75 -0.22 -22.07 13.60
CA ALA A 75 1.22 -22.18 13.68
C ALA A 75 1.70 -23.44 12.93
N ALA A 76 2.55 -23.26 11.93
CA ALA A 76 3.33 -24.35 11.34
C ALA A 76 4.50 -24.67 12.27
N ALA A 77 4.70 -25.96 12.56
CA ALA A 77 5.82 -26.44 13.36
C ALA A 77 7.16 -26.22 12.64
N PRO A 78 8.21 -25.74 13.33
CA PRO A 78 9.50 -25.50 12.71
C PRO A 78 10.29 -26.80 12.51
N SER A 79 10.78 -27.02 11.29
CA SER A 79 11.85 -27.98 10.97
C SER A 79 13.16 -27.52 11.62
N PRO A 80 14.04 -28.41 12.12
CA PRO A 80 15.31 -28.02 12.70
C PRO A 80 16.24 -27.49 11.61
N VAL A 81 16.53 -26.19 11.67
CA VAL A 81 17.53 -25.53 10.84
C VAL A 81 18.89 -25.75 11.48
N VAL A 82 19.82 -26.36 10.74
CA VAL A 82 21.23 -26.47 11.17
C VAL A 82 21.80 -25.06 11.29
N GLN A 83 22.23 -24.68 12.49
CA GLN A 83 22.87 -23.39 12.75
C GLN A 83 24.31 -23.42 12.24
N GLU A 84 24.57 -22.72 11.14
CA GLU A 84 25.92 -22.30 10.79
C GLU A 84 26.28 -21.06 11.63
N ALA A 85 27.45 -21.09 12.27
CA ALA A 85 27.88 -20.04 13.19
C ALA A 85 28.06 -18.69 12.48
N PRO A 86 27.67 -17.55 13.10
CA PRO A 86 27.74 -16.26 12.43
C PRO A 86 29.19 -15.77 12.30
N LYS A 87 29.64 -15.56 11.06
CA LYS A 87 30.87 -14.82 10.77
C LYS A 87 30.62 -13.32 10.98
N ALA A 88 31.52 -12.67 11.72
CA ALA A 88 31.42 -11.24 12.03
C ALA A 88 31.42 -10.36 10.76
N PRO A 89 30.63 -9.27 10.71
CA PRO A 89 30.60 -8.35 9.58
C PRO A 89 31.86 -7.48 9.53
N PRO A 90 32.30 -7.04 8.33
CA PRO A 90 33.40 -6.09 8.19
C PRO A 90 33.02 -4.71 8.77
N PRO A 91 34.00 -3.89 9.20
CA PRO A 91 33.74 -2.55 9.73
C PRO A 91 33.11 -1.66 8.65
N PRO A 92 32.20 -0.73 9.05
CA PRO A 92 31.56 0.17 8.11
C PRO A 92 32.60 1.11 7.47
N PRO A 93 32.47 1.45 6.18
CA PRO A 93 33.32 2.45 5.57
C PRO A 93 33.15 3.79 6.30
N GLU A 94 34.27 4.48 6.53
CA GLU A 94 34.27 5.82 7.12
C GLU A 94 33.37 6.73 6.27
N ARG A 95 32.35 7.29 6.93
CA ARG A 95 31.32 8.09 6.28
C ARG A 95 31.94 9.41 5.84
N SER A 96 32.52 9.45 4.64
CA SER A 96 32.95 10.70 4.02
C SER A 96 31.71 11.57 3.82
N GLY A 97 31.66 12.68 4.55
CA GLY A 97 30.63 13.70 4.43
C GLY A 97 29.36 13.33 5.18
N MET A 98 29.20 13.89 6.38
CA MET A 98 27.87 14.27 6.85
C MET A 98 27.29 15.33 5.88
N VAL A 99 26.87 14.93 4.68
CA VAL A 99 25.93 15.74 3.91
C VAL A 99 24.55 15.33 4.38
N LEU A 100 24.29 15.65 5.65
CA LEU A 100 23.03 15.43 6.32
C LEU A 100 22.05 16.49 5.80
N ASN A 101 21.51 16.29 4.61
CA ASN A 101 20.19 16.78 4.25
C ASN A 101 19.90 18.24 4.68
N GLU A 102 20.87 19.13 4.47
CA GLU A 102 20.74 20.55 4.79
C GLU A 102 19.56 21.09 4.00
N LEU A 103 18.65 21.78 4.68
CA LEU A 103 17.46 22.35 4.04
C LEU A 103 17.90 23.20 2.86
N SER A 104 17.28 22.98 1.70
CA SER A 104 17.54 23.84 0.55
C SER A 104 17.21 25.29 0.91
N ARG A 105 17.86 26.26 0.27
CA ARG A 105 17.59 27.70 0.50
C ARG A 105 16.09 28.03 0.40
N GLY A 106 15.39 27.42 -0.55
CA GLY A 106 13.94 27.59 -0.69
C GLY A 106 13.14 27.00 0.46
N GLU A 107 13.57 25.88 1.04
CA GLU A 107 12.92 25.26 2.21
C GLU A 107 13.15 26.08 3.47
N MET A 108 14.36 26.64 3.64
CA MET A 108 14.66 27.58 4.73
C MET A 108 13.78 28.84 4.66
N GLU A 109 13.64 29.43 3.47
CA GLU A 109 12.79 30.61 3.25
C GLU A 109 11.31 30.30 3.48
N ALA A 110 10.82 29.16 2.99
CA ALA A 110 9.45 28.70 3.22
C ALA A 110 9.16 28.48 4.71
N ARG A 111 10.09 27.83 5.43
CA ARG A 111 9.99 27.63 6.88
C ARG A 111 9.97 28.96 7.62
N ARG A 112 10.83 29.91 7.24
CA ARG A 112 10.85 31.24 7.82
C ARG A 112 9.49 31.95 7.65
N ARG A 113 8.95 31.98 6.43
CA ARG A 113 7.66 32.60 6.12
C ARG A 113 6.50 31.96 6.90
N ALA A 114 6.51 30.64 7.06
CA ALA A 114 5.50 29.93 7.83
C ALA A 114 5.54 30.30 9.33
N LEU A 115 6.74 30.39 9.92
CA LEU A 115 6.91 30.80 11.31
C LEU A 115 6.50 32.26 11.54
N GLU A 116 6.86 33.15 10.62
CA GLU A 116 6.44 34.56 10.67
C GLU A 116 4.91 34.70 10.58
N GLY A 117 4.27 33.98 9.65
CA GLY A 117 2.81 33.99 9.52
C GLY A 117 2.08 33.41 10.74
N SER A 118 2.64 32.38 11.39
CA SER A 118 2.08 31.82 12.61
C SER A 118 2.12 32.83 13.77
N LYS A 119 3.24 33.55 13.92
CA LYS A 119 3.38 34.58 14.96
C LYS A 119 2.42 35.75 14.73
N ALA A 120 2.26 36.19 13.47
CA ALA A 120 1.33 37.26 13.13
C ALA A 120 -0.11 36.88 13.52
N ARG A 121 -0.56 35.68 13.17
CA ARG A 121 -1.90 35.18 13.55
C ARG A 121 -2.07 35.09 15.07
N GLU A 122 -1.08 34.57 15.79
CA GLU A 122 -1.15 34.49 17.25
C GLU A 122 -1.28 35.88 17.90
N VAL A 123 -0.59 36.89 17.35
CA VAL A 123 -0.70 38.27 17.83
C VAL A 123 -2.07 38.84 17.52
N GLU A 124 -2.59 38.67 16.29
CA GLU A 124 -3.93 39.10 15.90
C GLU A 124 -5.02 38.43 16.76
N ASP A 125 -4.91 37.13 16.99
CA ASP A 125 -5.84 36.37 17.81
C ASP A 125 -5.78 36.81 19.28
N ARG A 126 -4.57 37.09 19.80
CA ARG A 126 -4.39 37.64 21.14
C ARG A 126 -4.98 39.05 21.27
N GLN A 127 -4.81 39.91 20.26
CA GLN A 127 -5.43 41.24 20.23
C GLN A 127 -6.95 41.13 20.21
N ARG A 128 -7.50 40.26 19.35
CA ARG A 128 -8.95 40.02 19.27
C ARG A 128 -9.52 39.52 20.59
N ALA A 129 -8.85 38.60 21.27
CA ALA A 129 -9.29 38.11 22.59
C ALA A 129 -9.25 39.21 23.67
N GLN A 130 -8.26 40.12 23.60
CA GLN A 130 -8.21 41.28 24.50
C GLN A 130 -9.33 42.29 24.22
N GLU A 131 -9.70 42.49 22.95
CA GLU A 131 -10.82 43.36 22.58
C GLU A 131 -12.17 42.75 23.00
N GLU A 132 -12.34 41.44 22.79
CA GLU A 132 -13.55 40.72 23.20
C GLU A 132 -13.73 40.70 24.72
N SER A 133 -12.65 40.57 25.50
CA SER A 133 -12.71 40.64 26.97
C SER A 133 -12.93 42.07 27.52
N LYS A 134 -12.66 43.10 26.72
CA LYS A 134 -12.90 44.51 27.09
C LYS A 134 -14.27 45.02 26.66
N ARG A 135 -14.94 44.31 25.75
CA ARG A 135 -16.29 44.64 25.24
C ARG A 135 -17.38 44.07 26.12
#